data_AF-A0A968MTT1-F1
#
_entry.id   AF-A0A968MTT1-F1
#
_cell.length_a   1.000
_cell.length_b   1.000
_cell.length_c   1.000
_cell.angle_alpha   90.00
_cell.angle_beta   90.00
_cell.angle_gamma   90.00
#
_symmetry.space_group_name_H-M   'P 1'
#
loop_
_entity.id
_entity.type
_entity.pdbx_description
1 polymer ?
#
loop_
_entity_poly.entity_id
_entity_poly.type
_entity_poly.pdbx_seq_one_letter_code
_entity_poly.pdbx_strand_id
1 'polypeptide(L)'
;MLTTRTSNQFISACINREGIDIEYIVKSNLFQPLSIEDYARLCLRSLASFKRDFKKQFNVSPKQWINQQRILHSAKLLNTTNKTVNEIAFDCGFQSTSHFIKLFKSQFGYTPKANGANIVTI
;
A
#
# COMPACT_ATOMS: atom_id res chain seq x y z
N MET A 1 40.02 15.21 -3.47
CA MET A 1 39.51 13.99 -2.81
C MET A 1 38.00 14.08 -2.73
N LEU A 2 37.25 13.65 -3.77
CA LEU A 2 35.78 13.41 -3.78
C LEU A 2 35.30 13.08 -5.22
N THR A 3 35.68 11.94 -5.82
CA THR A 3 35.11 11.53 -7.14
C THR A 3 35.04 10.00 -7.34
N THR A 4 34.48 9.24 -6.41
CA THR A 4 34.28 7.78 -6.64
C THR A 4 32.96 7.20 -6.12
N ARG A 5 32.03 8.03 -5.60
CA ARG A 5 30.78 7.50 -5.03
C ARG A 5 29.64 7.37 -6.04
N THR A 6 29.59 8.22 -7.07
CA THR A 6 28.51 8.20 -8.07
C THR A 6 28.71 7.08 -9.10
N SER A 7 29.93 6.85 -9.57
CA SER A 7 30.20 5.88 -10.65
C SER A 7 29.91 4.42 -10.28
N ASN A 8 30.07 4.04 -9.00
CA ASN A 8 29.77 2.68 -8.54
C ASN A 8 28.27 2.40 -8.40
N GLN A 9 27.44 3.42 -8.19
CA GLN A 9 25.98 3.29 -8.20
C GLN A 9 25.46 3.06 -9.63
N PHE A 10 25.99 3.79 -10.61
CA PHE A 10 25.62 3.63 -12.01
C PHE A 10 26.08 2.29 -12.61
N ILE A 11 27.29 1.80 -12.28
CA ILE A 11 27.75 0.49 -12.78
C ILE A 11 26.98 -0.65 -12.10
N SER A 12 26.60 -0.54 -10.81
CA SER A 12 25.67 -1.50 -10.17
C SER A 12 24.28 -1.51 -10.83
N ALA A 13 23.81 -0.37 -11.32
CA ALA A 13 22.55 -0.20 -12.04
C ALA A 13 22.58 -0.76 -13.48
N CYS A 14 23.75 -0.80 -14.12
CA CYS A 14 23.90 -1.37 -15.47
C CYS A 14 24.17 -2.88 -15.47
N ILE A 15 24.76 -3.42 -14.40
CA ILE A 15 25.04 -4.87 -14.25
C ILE A 15 23.82 -5.63 -13.70
N ASN A 16 23.00 -4.99 -12.85
CA ASN A 16 21.66 -5.48 -12.57
C ASN A 16 20.74 -5.00 -13.70
N ARG A 17 19.96 -5.87 -14.35
CA ARG A 17 18.68 -5.38 -14.89
C ARG A 17 17.99 -4.70 -13.71
N GLU A 18 17.91 -3.38 -13.67
CA GLU A 18 17.05 -2.67 -12.72
C GLU A 18 15.62 -3.07 -13.03
N GLY A 19 15.26 -4.25 -12.51
CA GLY A 19 13.93 -4.79 -12.61
C GLY A 19 13.00 -3.79 -11.98
N ILE A 20 11.86 -3.59 -12.62
CA ILE A 20 10.77 -2.74 -12.16
C ILE A 20 10.68 -2.69 -10.64
N ASP A 21 10.79 -1.47 -10.09
CA ASP A 21 10.67 -1.21 -8.67
C ASP A 21 9.24 -1.50 -8.22
N ILE A 22 9.09 -2.65 -7.55
CA ILE A 22 7.83 -3.13 -7.00
C ILE A 22 7.25 -2.11 -6.01
N GLU A 23 8.10 -1.48 -5.19
CA GLU A 23 7.66 -0.53 -4.19
C GLU A 23 7.05 0.70 -4.83
N TYR A 24 7.77 1.28 -5.80
CA TYR A 24 7.33 2.46 -6.52
C TYR A 24 5.99 2.20 -7.22
N ILE A 25 5.88 1.11 -7.98
CA ILE A 25 4.64 0.81 -8.72
C ILE A 25 3.46 0.61 -7.78
N VAL A 26 3.65 -0.16 -6.71
CA VAL A 26 2.55 -0.45 -5.78
C VAL A 26 2.13 0.83 -5.05
N LYS A 27 3.08 1.66 -4.59
CA LYS A 27 2.79 2.95 -3.92
C LYS A 27 2.05 3.93 -4.82
N SER A 28 2.49 4.11 -6.06
CA SER A 28 1.87 5.01 -7.03
C SER A 28 0.43 4.61 -7.40
N ASN A 29 0.07 3.35 -7.19
CA ASN A 29 -1.25 2.80 -7.52
C ASN A 29 -2.03 2.32 -6.28
N LEU A 30 -1.65 2.76 -5.08
CA LEU A 30 -2.21 2.25 -3.82
C LEU A 30 -3.74 2.40 -3.75
N PHE A 31 -4.27 3.53 -4.19
CA PHE A 31 -5.69 3.88 -4.04
C PHE A 31 -6.54 3.54 -5.25
N GLN A 32 -5.94 2.97 -6.29
CA GLN A 32 -6.67 2.45 -7.43
C GLN A 32 -7.36 1.12 -7.07
N PRO A 33 -8.56 0.82 -7.58
CA PRO A 33 -9.31 -0.40 -7.26
C PRO A 33 -8.72 -1.67 -7.93
N LEU A 34 -7.41 -1.86 -7.84
CA LEU A 34 -6.64 -2.94 -8.48
C LEU A 34 -6.66 -4.24 -7.68
N SER A 35 -6.69 -5.37 -8.40
CA SER A 35 -6.45 -6.70 -7.85
C SER A 35 -4.95 -6.96 -7.68
N ILE A 36 -4.59 -8.03 -6.96
CA ILE A 36 -3.17 -8.44 -6.81
C ILE A 36 -2.58 -8.87 -8.15
N GLU A 37 -3.42 -9.43 -9.01
CA GLU A 37 -3.11 -9.80 -10.39
C GLU A 37 -2.78 -8.57 -11.23
N ASP A 38 -3.48 -7.44 -11.03
CA ASP A 38 -3.17 -6.19 -11.72
C ASP A 38 -1.84 -5.59 -11.28
N TYR A 39 -1.54 -5.60 -9.97
CA TYR A 39 -0.22 -5.19 -9.48
C TYR A 39 0.92 -6.05 -10.05
N ALA A 40 0.70 -7.37 -10.17
CA ALA A 40 1.67 -8.26 -10.79
C ALA A 40 1.90 -7.89 -12.26
N ARG A 41 0.83 -7.61 -13.02
CA ARG A 41 0.91 -7.15 -14.42
C ARG A 41 1.65 -5.82 -14.55
N LEU A 42 1.35 -4.84 -13.69
CA LEU A 42 2.05 -3.55 -13.68
C LEU A 42 3.55 -3.72 -13.39
N CYS A 43 3.90 -4.70 -12.57
CA CYS A 43 5.30 -5.05 -12.29
C CYS A 43 5.97 -5.92 -13.37
N LEU A 44 5.28 -6.20 -14.49
CA LEU A 44 5.68 -7.16 -15.53
C LEU A 44 6.10 -8.53 -14.98
N ARG A 45 5.36 -9.03 -13.99
CA ARG A 45 5.62 -10.33 -13.34
C ARG A 45 4.39 -11.23 -13.44
N SER A 46 4.63 -12.54 -13.46
CA SER A 46 3.57 -13.48 -13.11
C SER A 46 3.13 -13.26 -11.66
N LEU A 47 1.88 -13.62 -11.34
CA LEU A 47 1.34 -13.50 -9.98
C LEU A 47 2.22 -14.19 -8.92
N ALA A 48 2.74 -15.38 -9.25
CA ALA A 48 3.59 -16.15 -8.35
C ALA A 48 4.94 -15.46 -8.10
N SER A 49 5.60 -14.96 -9.15
CA SER A 49 6.85 -14.23 -9.02
C SER A 49 6.65 -12.93 -8.25
N PHE A 50 5.61 -12.15 -8.58
CA PHE A 50 5.26 -10.95 -7.84
C PHE A 50 5.08 -11.21 -6.34
N LYS A 51 4.25 -12.20 -5.96
CA LYS A 51 4.03 -12.55 -4.54
C LYS A 51 5.33 -12.94 -3.82
N ARG A 52 6.19 -13.74 -4.47
CA ARG A 52 7.47 -14.18 -3.89
C ARG A 52 8.43 -13.01 -3.71
N ASP A 53 8.60 -12.19 -4.74
CA ASP A 53 9.57 -11.09 -4.74
C ASP A 53 9.12 -9.98 -3.78
N PHE A 54 7.83 -9.68 -3.75
CA PHE A 54 7.24 -8.76 -2.78
C PHE A 54 7.43 -9.27 -1.34
N LYS A 55 7.14 -10.55 -1.07
CA LYS A 55 7.35 -11.11 0.28
C LYS A 55 8.83 -11.09 0.67
N LYS A 56 9.75 -11.31 -0.26
CA LYS A 56 11.20 -11.19 -0.02
C LYS A 56 11.60 -9.76 0.35
N GLN A 57 10.99 -8.76 -0.28
CA GLN A 57 11.30 -7.35 -0.05
C GLN A 57 10.65 -6.78 1.22
N PHE A 58 9.37 -7.09 1.48
CA PHE A 58 8.57 -6.48 2.55
C PHE A 58 8.29 -7.40 3.74
N ASN A 59 8.72 -8.66 3.68
CA ASN A 59 8.47 -9.71 4.68
C ASN A 59 6.98 -10.02 4.95
N VAL A 60 6.07 -9.54 4.09
CA VAL A 60 4.62 -9.74 4.18
C VAL A 60 4.02 -9.97 2.80
N SER A 61 2.80 -10.53 2.72
CA SER A 61 2.14 -10.70 1.42
C SER A 61 1.71 -9.35 0.82
N PRO A 62 1.68 -9.21 -0.52
CA PRO A 62 1.24 -7.97 -1.17
C PRO A 62 -0.14 -7.51 -0.70
N LYS A 63 -1.09 -8.45 -0.59
CA LYS A 63 -2.47 -8.15 -0.15
C LYS A 63 -2.51 -7.56 1.26
N GLN A 64 -1.76 -8.14 2.20
CA GLN A 64 -1.69 -7.64 3.57
C GLN A 64 -1.08 -6.24 3.61
N TRP A 65 0.05 -6.05 2.92
CA TRP A 65 0.75 -4.77 2.90
C TRP A 65 -0.11 -3.65 2.29
N ILE A 66 -0.70 -3.90 1.11
CA ILE A 66 -1.55 -2.93 0.42
C ILE A 66 -2.76 -2.57 1.28
N ASN A 67 -3.45 -3.55 1.85
CA ASN A 67 -4.57 -3.30 2.75
C ASN A 67 -4.14 -2.48 3.97
N GLN A 68 -3.00 -2.78 4.57
CA GLN A 68 -2.47 -2.02 5.71
C GLN A 68 -2.22 -0.56 5.33
N GLN A 69 -1.55 -0.29 4.21
CA GLN A 69 -1.31 1.08 3.75
C GLN A 69 -2.61 1.84 3.49
N ARG A 70 -3.61 1.20 2.85
CA ARG A 70 -4.93 1.77 2.61
C ARG A 70 -5.68 2.08 3.91
N ILE A 71 -5.65 1.17 4.88
CA ILE A 71 -6.26 1.37 6.20
C ILE A 71 -5.58 2.52 6.95
N LEU A 72 -4.26 2.60 6.95
CA LEU A 72 -3.52 3.71 7.58
C LEU A 72 -3.88 5.06 6.94
N HIS A 73 -4.00 5.12 5.60
CA HIS A 73 -4.44 6.32 4.91
C HIS A 73 -5.89 6.70 5.26
N SER A 74 -6.79 5.72 5.32
CA SER A 74 -8.21 5.95 5.68
C SER A 74 -8.37 6.57 7.06
N ALA A 75 -7.53 6.19 8.03
CA ALA A 75 -7.53 6.77 9.37
C ALA A 75 -7.19 8.27 9.35
N LYS A 76 -6.29 8.69 8.44
CA LYS A 76 -6.01 10.11 8.21
C LYS A 76 -7.23 10.82 7.63
N LEU A 77 -7.88 10.24 6.61
CA LEU A 77 -9.04 10.85 5.95
C LEU A 77 -10.24 11.00 6.90
N LEU A 78 -10.47 10.02 7.78
CA LEU A 78 -11.53 10.06 8.80
C LEU A 78 -11.37 11.23 9.78
N ASN A 79 -10.14 11.70 10.00
CA ASN A 79 -9.85 12.81 10.92
C ASN A 79 -9.66 14.17 10.23
N THR A 80 -9.47 14.18 8.91
CA THR A 80 -9.11 15.39 8.15
C THR A 80 -10.16 15.82 7.14
N THR A 81 -11.22 15.04 6.97
CA THR A 81 -12.29 15.29 6.00
C THR A 81 -13.65 15.05 6.63
N ASN A 82 -14.70 15.62 6.04
CA ASN A 82 -16.10 15.34 6.41
C ASN A 82 -16.73 14.23 5.55
N LYS A 83 -15.90 13.41 4.90
CA LYS A 83 -16.38 12.34 4.03
C LYS A 83 -17.00 11.22 4.88
N THR A 84 -18.03 10.60 4.33
CA THR A 84 -18.65 9.42 4.91
C THR A 84 -17.66 8.25 4.92
N VAL A 85 -17.88 7.28 5.81
CA VAL A 85 -17.10 6.03 5.87
C VAL A 85 -17.08 5.31 4.51
N ASN A 86 -18.21 5.38 3.78
CA ASN A 86 -18.36 4.78 2.47
C ASN A 86 -17.47 5.46 1.42
N GLU A 87 -17.50 6.80 1.35
CA GLU A 87 -16.65 7.57 0.43
C GLU A 87 -15.16 7.33 0.72
N ILE A 88 -14.76 7.35 2.00
CA ILE A 88 -13.36 7.10 2.40
C ILE A 88 -12.92 5.69 2.00
N ALA A 89 -13.79 4.69 2.13
CA ALA A 89 -13.47 3.33 1.70
C ALA A 89 -13.13 3.29 0.20
N PHE A 90 -13.97 3.91 -0.64
CA PHE A 90 -13.74 3.98 -2.09
C PHE A 90 -12.52 4.81 -2.46
N ASP A 91 -12.30 5.96 -1.83
CA ASP A 91 -11.12 6.80 -2.03
C ASP A 91 -9.82 6.07 -1.65
N CYS A 92 -9.88 5.13 -0.72
CA CYS A 92 -8.74 4.29 -0.33
C CYS A 92 -8.58 3.05 -1.23
N GLY A 93 -9.39 2.90 -2.29
CA GLY A 93 -9.31 1.80 -3.25
C GLY A 93 -10.01 0.51 -2.80
N PHE A 94 -10.86 0.55 -1.77
CA PHE A 94 -11.70 -0.59 -1.42
C PHE A 94 -12.96 -0.63 -2.30
N GLN A 95 -13.27 -1.81 -2.81
CA GLN A 95 -14.50 -2.04 -3.60
C GLN A 95 -15.71 -2.38 -2.72
N SER A 96 -15.50 -2.59 -1.42
CA SER A 96 -16.56 -2.95 -0.47
C SER A 96 -16.30 -2.31 0.89
N THR A 97 -17.24 -1.48 1.32
CA THR A 97 -17.24 -0.82 2.62
C THR A 97 -17.30 -1.81 3.77
N SER A 98 -18.01 -2.93 3.61
CA SER A 98 -18.04 -3.99 4.64
C SER A 98 -16.68 -4.67 4.81
N HIS A 99 -15.94 -4.90 3.72
CA HIS A 99 -14.58 -5.44 3.79
C HIS A 99 -13.61 -4.44 4.44
N PHE A 100 -13.72 -3.17 4.05
CA PHE A 100 -12.98 -2.06 4.66
C PHE A 100 -13.21 -2.00 6.18
N ILE A 101 -14.46 -1.96 6.65
CA ILE A 101 -14.80 -1.89 8.07
C ILE A 101 -14.21 -3.06 8.86
N LYS A 102 -14.27 -4.29 8.32
CA LYS A 102 -13.68 -5.48 8.95
C LYS A 102 -12.17 -5.34 9.11
N LEU A 103 -11.47 -4.91 8.06
CA LEU A 103 -10.01 -4.70 8.10
C LEU A 103 -9.63 -3.56 9.03
N PHE A 104 -10.37 -2.45 9.00
CA PHE A 104 -10.14 -1.30 9.89
C PHE A 104 -10.28 -1.72 11.35
N LYS A 105 -11.35 -2.44 11.70
CA LYS A 105 -11.56 -2.98 13.05
C LYS A 105 -10.47 -3.97 13.45
N SER A 106 -10.01 -4.82 12.53
CA SER A 106 -8.89 -5.74 12.79
C SER A 106 -7.58 -5.00 13.09
N GLN A 107 -7.36 -3.83 12.49
CA GLN A 107 -6.15 -3.04 12.65
C GLN A 107 -6.18 -2.16 13.91
N PHE A 108 -7.32 -1.55 14.23
CA PHE A 108 -7.43 -0.52 15.27
C PHE A 108 -8.30 -0.92 16.48
N GLY A 109 -8.99 -2.06 16.42
CA GLY A 109 -9.87 -2.55 17.50
C GLY A 109 -11.30 -1.98 17.49
N TYR A 110 -11.57 -0.94 16.70
CA TYR A 110 -12.88 -0.29 16.60
C TYR A 110 -13.30 -0.05 15.15
N THR A 111 -14.59 0.18 14.89
CA THR A 111 -15.11 0.47 13.55
C THR A 111 -14.87 1.93 13.16
N PRO A 112 -14.62 2.24 11.88
CA PRO A 112 -14.46 3.61 11.43
C PRO A 112 -15.76 4.40 11.66
N LYS A 113 -15.65 5.62 12.19
CA LYS A 113 -16.77 6.55 12.38
C LYS A 113 -16.45 7.82 11.61
N ALA A 114 -17.38 8.29 10.79
CA ALA A 114 -17.28 9.61 10.16
C ALA A 114 -17.54 10.67 11.24
N ASN A 115 -16.52 11.46 11.54
CA ASN A 115 -16.50 12.62 12.43
C ASN A 115 -16.64 12.38 13.95
N GLY A 116 -15.54 12.66 14.68
CA GLY A 116 -15.64 13.52 15.87
C GLY A 116 -15.40 12.94 17.26
N ALA A 117 -15.22 11.64 17.46
CA ALA A 117 -14.83 11.11 18.77
C ALA A 117 -14.29 9.68 18.71
N ASN A 118 -12.98 9.54 18.80
CA ASN A 118 -12.39 8.45 19.58
C ASN A 118 -11.26 9.07 20.40
N ILE A 119 -11.65 9.47 21.60
CA ILE A 119 -10.77 9.70 22.74
C ILE A 119 -9.91 8.42 22.86
N VAL A 120 -8.60 8.58 22.79
CA VAL A 120 -7.68 7.52 23.18
C VAL A 120 -7.82 7.42 24.70
N THR A 121 -8.61 6.46 25.20
CA THR A 121 -8.52 6.09 26.61
C THR A 121 -7.25 5.27 26.77
N ILE A 122 -6.18 5.94 27.21
CA ILE A 122 -5.05 5.34 27.94
C ILE A 122 -5.39 5.35 29.42
#